data_AF-A0A838QJ57-F1
#
_entry.id   AF-A0A838QJ57-F1
#
_cell.length_a   1.000
_cell.length_b   1.000
_cell.length_c   1.000
_cell.angle_alpha   90.00
_cell.angle_beta   90.00
_cell.angle_gamma   90.00
#
_symmetry.space_group_name_H-M   'P 1'
#
loop_
_entity.id
_entity.type
_entity.pdbx_description
1 polymer ?
#
loop_
_entity_poly.entity_id
_entity_poly.type
_entity_poly.pdbx_seq_one_letter_code
_entity_poly.pdbx_strand_id
1 'polypeptide(L)' 'MKKVTAIIKLQCPAGKANPAPPVGPALGQHGLNIMQFCKEFNARTAKD' A
#
# COMPACT_ATOMS: atom_id res chain seq x y z
N MET A 1 23.53 5.60 4.92
CA MET A 1 22.18 6.21 4.90
C MET A 1 21.45 5.73 3.65
N LYS A 2 20.29 5.08 3.77
CA LYS A 2 19.49 4.69 2.60
C LYS A 2 18.72 5.92 2.10
N LYS A 3 18.84 6.23 0.81
CA LYS A 3 18.09 7.33 0.18
C LYS A 3 16.62 6.90 0.04
N VAL A 4 15.70 7.83 0.28
CA VAL A 4 14.28 7.61 0.00
C VAL A 4 14.11 7.53 -1.52
N THR A 5 13.66 6.38 -2.01
CA THR A 5 13.48 6.16 -3.46
C THR A 5 12.20 6.81 -3.99
N ALA A 6 11.11 6.77 -3.21
CA ALA A 6 9.83 7.36 -3.56
C ALA A 6 8.96 7.58 -2.32
N ILE A 7 8.05 8.56 -2.38
CA ILE A 7 7.00 8.78 -1.38
C ILE A 7 5.67 8.60 -2.08
N ILE A 8 4.85 7.67 -1.57
CA ILE A 8 3.56 7.32 -2.15
C ILE A 8 2.48 7.76 -1.17
N LYS A 9 1.52 8.56 -1.62
CA LYS A 9 0.32 8.92 -0.85
C LYS A 9 -0.87 8.21 -1.47
N LEU A 10 -1.51 7.33 -0.71
CA LEU A 10 -2.70 6.59 -1.11
C LEU A 10 -3.79 6.81 -0.07
N GLN A 11 -5.02 6.98 -0.55
CA GLN A 11 -6.22 6.94 0.28
C GLN A 11 -6.93 5.62 0.00
N CYS A 12 -7.17 4.85 1.05
CA CYS A 12 -7.87 3.57 0.97
C CYS A 12 -8.85 3.44 2.14
N PRO A 13 -10.03 2.84 1.93
CA PRO A 13 -10.94 2.52 3.01
C PRO A 13 -10.33 1.50 3.97
N ALA A 14 -10.59 1.70 5.27
CA ALA A 14 -10.13 0.83 6.35
C ALA A 14 -10.49 -0.64 6.09
N GLY A 15 -9.53 -1.55 6.28
CA GLY A 15 -9.72 -2.99 6.11
C GLY A 15 -9.98 -3.45 4.66
N LYS A 16 -10.00 -2.54 3.68
CA LYS A 16 -10.40 -2.81 2.29
C LYS A 16 -9.36 -2.38 1.23
N ALA A 17 -8.08 -2.31 1.58
CA ALA A 17 -7.01 -2.22 0.61
C ALA A 17 -6.94 -3.48 -0.25
N ASN A 18 -6.84 -3.29 -1.57
CA ASN A 18 -6.75 -4.34 -2.57
C ASN A 18 -5.72 -3.93 -3.65
N PRO A 19 -5.24 -4.87 -4.48
CA PRO A 19 -4.27 -4.57 -5.54
C PRO A 19 -4.86 -3.79 -6.73
N ALA A 20 -6.10 -3.29 -6.64
CA ALA A 20 -6.70 -2.52 -7.71
C ALA A 20 -6.01 -1.15 -7.86
N PRO A 21 -6.18 -0.46 -9.00
CA PRO A 21 -5.83 0.95 -9.11
C PRO A 21 -6.56 1.75 -8.01
N PRO A 22 -5.90 2.65 -7.27
CA PRO A 22 -4.55 3.21 -7.49
C PRO A 22 -3.39 2.46 -6.80
N VAL A 23 -3.67 1.53 -5.89
CA VAL A 23 -2.67 0.87 -5.02
C VAL A 23 -1.71 0.00 -5.83
N GLY A 24 -2.25 -0.81 -6.74
CA GLY A 24 -1.47 -1.74 -7.56
C GLY A 24 -0.39 -1.03 -8.41
N PRO A 25 -0.77 -0.08 -9.28
CA PRO A 25 0.19 0.69 -10.05
C PRO A 25 1.16 1.50 -9.18
N ALA A 26 0.66 2.14 -8.10
CA ALA A 26 1.47 3.02 -7.27
C ALA A 26 2.61 2.30 -6.53
N LEU A 27 2.37 1.09 -6.06
CA LEU A 27 3.37 0.25 -5.38
C LEU A 27 4.20 -0.56 -6.38
N GLY A 28 3.55 -1.10 -7.42
CA GLY A 28 4.18 -1.94 -8.44
C GLY A 28 5.26 -1.22 -9.24
N GLN A 29 5.06 0.07 -9.56
CA GLN A 29 6.08 0.88 -10.27
C GLN A 29 7.40 1.00 -9.48
N HIS A 30 7.37 0.79 -8.16
CA HIS A 30 8.55 0.83 -7.29
C HIS A 30 9.01 -0.56 -6.83
N GLY A 31 8.45 -1.64 -7.39
CA GLY A 31 8.81 -3.02 -7.05
C GLY A 31 8.38 -3.43 -5.64
N LEU A 32 7.40 -2.75 -5.05
CA LEU A 32 6.89 -3.08 -3.72
C LEU A 32 5.87 -4.23 -3.80
N ASN A 33 5.83 -5.07 -2.76
CA ASN A 33 4.89 -6.18 -2.70
C ASN A 33 3.47 -5.69 -2.36
N ILE A 34 2.62 -5.61 -3.38
CA ILE A 34 1.25 -5.08 -3.28
C ILE A 34 0.38 -5.91 -2.32
N MET A 35 0.47 -7.25 -2.39
CA MET A 35 -0.33 -8.13 -1.52
C MET A 35 0.06 -7.98 -0.05
N GLN A 36 1.36 -7.85 0.23
CA GLN A 36 1.86 -7.63 1.57
C GLN A 36 1.36 -6.29 2.14
N PHE A 37 1.46 -5.22 1.34
CA PHE A 37 0.90 -3.92 1.70
C PHE A 37 -0.59 -4.01 1.99
N CYS A 38 -1.38 -4.65 1.13
CA CYS A 38 -2.83 -4.77 1.33
C CYS A 38 -3.15 -5.51 2.64
N LYS A 39 -2.43 -6.60 2.96
CA LYS A 39 -2.61 -7.34 4.21
C LYS A 39 -2.24 -6.49 5.43
N GLU A 40 -1.08 -5.84 5.43
CA GLU A 40 -0.64 -5.00 6.55
C GLU A 40 -1.54 -3.78 6.75
N PHE A 41 -1.91 -3.10 5.66
CA PHE A 41 -2.82 -1.96 5.71
C PHE A 41 -4.17 -2.39 6.28
N ASN A 42 -4.73 -3.50 5.79
CA ASN A 42 -6.01 -4.00 6.30
C ASN A 42 -5.92 -4.42 7.76
N ALA A 43 -4.86 -5.11 8.17
CA ALA A 43 -4.67 -5.51 9.56
C ALA A 43 -4.52 -4.32 10.51
N ARG A 44 -3.86 -3.24 10.07
CA ARG A 44 -3.65 -2.02 10.86
C ARG A 44 -4.90 -1.13 10.91
N THR A 45 -5.68 -1.09 9.83
CA THR A 45 -6.84 -0.19 9.72
C THR A 45 -8.17 -0.86 10.05
N ALA A 46 -8.25 -2.19 10.12
CA ALA A 46 -9.47 -2.90 10.50
C ALA A 46 -9.72 -2.99 12.02
N LYS A 47 -8.83 -2.44 12.86
CA LYS A 47 -8.90 -2.52 14.33
C LYS A 47 -9.27 -1.20 15.01
N ASP A 48 -9.93 -0.31 14.29
CA ASP A 48 -10.67 0.82 14.87
C ASP A 48 -12.19 0.52 14.84
#